data_AF-A0A951GE02-F1
#
_entry.id   AF-A0A951GE02-F1
#
_cell.length_a   1.000
_cell.length_b   1.000
_cell.length_c   1.000
_cell.angle_alpha   90.00
_cell.angle_beta   90.00
_cell.angle_gamma   90.00
#
_symmetry.space_group_name_H-M   'P 1'
#
loop_
_entity.id
_entity.type
_entity.pdbx_description
1 polymer ?
#
loop_
_entity_poly.entity_id
_entity_poly.type
_entity_poly.pdbx_seq_one_letter_code
_entity_poly.pdbx_strand_id
1 'polypeptide(L)' 'SAMRILFSDTHNIAEGAGAAPLAAALQERGRLAGRRVTVILSGGNIDRSLFAEVLAEEDAE' A
#
# COMPACT_ATOMS: atom_id res chain seq x y z
N SER A 1 -2.72 -1.73 -6.11
CA SER A 1 -2.44 -0.50 -5.34
C SER A 1 -1.53 -0.78 -4.12
N ALA A 2 -0.96 0.26 -3.49
CA ALA A 2 -0.17 0.07 -2.25
C ALA A 2 -0.99 -0.49 -1.08
N MET A 3 -2.30 -0.25 -1.05
CA MET A 3 -3.22 -0.86 -0.07
C MET A 3 -3.25 -2.39 -0.22
N ARG A 4 -3.33 -2.90 -1.47
CA ARG A 4 -3.32 -4.34 -1.77
C ARG A 4 -2.01 -5.00 -1.36
N ILE A 5 -0.88 -4.33 -1.58
CA ILE A 5 0.45 -4.82 -1.19
C ILE A 5 0.54 -4.98 0.34
N LEU A 6 0.15 -3.94 1.09
CA LEU A 6 0.14 -4.00 2.55
C LEU A 6 -0.75 -5.14 3.07
N PHE A 7 -1.92 -5.34 2.47
CA PHE A 7 -2.81 -6.42 2.85
C PHE A 7 -2.24 -7.80 2.50
N SER A 8 -1.76 -8.00 1.27
CA SER A 8 -1.28 -9.31 0.80
C SER A 8 -0.02 -9.76 1.53
N ASP A 9 0.90 -8.83 1.78
CA ASP A 9 2.20 -9.15 2.36
C ASP A 9 2.16 -9.19 3.90
N THR A 10 1.29 -8.39 4.53
CA THR A 10 1.32 -8.19 5.99
C THR A 10 -0.02 -8.45 6.69
N HIS A 11 -1.09 -8.70 5.95
CA HIS A 11 -2.46 -8.87 6.47
C HIS A 11 -2.99 -7.66 7.26
N ASN A 12 -2.41 -6.48 7.03
CA ASN A 12 -2.90 -5.22 7.60
C ASN A 12 -3.80 -4.50 6.60
N ILE A 13 -4.94 -4.02 7.10
CA ILE A 13 -5.83 -3.15 6.34
C ILE A 13 -5.25 -1.74 6.34
N ALA A 14 -5.16 -1.13 5.15
CA ALA A 14 -4.73 0.24 4.98
C ALA A 14 -5.80 1.04 4.22
N GLU A 15 -6.07 2.25 4.68
CA GLU A 15 -6.80 3.25 3.90
C GLU A 15 -5.86 3.91 2.89
N GLY A 16 -6.39 4.71 1.96
CA GLY A 16 -5.59 5.39 0.95
C GLY A 16 -4.47 6.26 1.54
N ALA A 17 -4.77 7.05 2.57
CA ALA A 17 -3.78 7.88 3.26
C ALA A 17 -2.74 7.02 4.02
N GLY A 18 -3.17 5.93 4.66
CA GLY A 18 -2.29 4.99 5.36
C GLY A 18 -1.33 4.24 4.44
N ALA A 19 -1.72 3.99 3.19
CA ALA A 19 -0.87 3.33 2.19
C ALA A 19 -0.02 4.32 1.36
N ALA A 20 -0.28 5.63 1.44
CA ALA A 20 0.39 6.63 0.61
C ALA A 20 1.93 6.64 0.74
N PRO A 21 2.53 6.48 1.94
CA PRO A 21 3.98 6.40 2.07
C PRO A 21 4.60 5.22 1.31
N LEU A 22 3.93 4.06 1.30
CA LEU A 22 4.38 2.91 0.51
C LEU A 22 4.24 3.21 -0.99
N ALA A 23 3.13 3.81 -1.42
CA ALA A 23 2.94 4.17 -2.82
C ALA A 23 4.04 5.12 -3.33
N ALA A 24 4.46 6.09 -2.52
CA ALA A 24 5.58 6.97 -2.84
C ALA A 24 6.92 6.22 -2.88
N ALA A 25 7.19 5.34 -1.91
CA ALA A 25 8.42 4.55 -1.90
C ALA A 25 8.53 3.61 -3.12
N LEU A 26 7.40 3.07 -3.60
CA LEU A 26 7.36 2.25 -4.81
C LEU A 26 7.68 3.06 -6.08
N GLN A 27 7.13 4.28 -6.20
CA GLN A 27 7.45 5.19 -7.30
C GLN A 27 8.92 5.62 -7.30
N GLU A 28 9.49 5.82 -6.12
CA GLU A 28 10.89 6.24 -5.94
C GLU A 28 11.88 5.05 -5.83
N ARG A 29 11.48 3.83 -6.23
CA ARG A 29 12.31 2.61 -6.09
C ARG A 29 13.73 2.79 -6.62
N GLY A 30 13.90 3.44 -7.76
CA GLY A 30 15.21 3.71 -8.35
C GLY A 30 16.11 4.57 -7.46
N ARG A 31 15.56 5.64 -6.85
CA ARG A 31 16.31 6.51 -5.92
C ARG A 31 16.61 5.85 -4.58
N LEU A 32 15.80 4.87 -4.20
CA LEU A 32 15.90 4.16 -2.92
C LEU A 32 16.73 2.87 -3.02
N ALA A 33 17.24 2.52 -4.20
CA ALA A 33 18.04 1.32 -4.42
C ALA A 33 19.24 1.23 -3.46
N GLY A 34 19.44 0.05 -2.88
CA GLY A 34 20.52 -0.22 -1.92
C GLY A 34 20.32 0.37 -0.51
N ARG A 35 19.20 1.05 -0.25
CA ARG A 35 18.87 1.63 1.06
C ARG A 35 17.89 0.74 1.81
N ARG A 36 17.99 0.74 3.15
CA ARG A 36 16.94 0.21 4.03
C ARG A 36 15.91 1.31 4.24
N VAL A 37 14.66 1.06 3.85
CA VAL A 37 13.57 2.04 3.88
C VAL A 37 12.45 1.52 4.76
N THR A 38 11.94 2.37 5.64
CA THR A 38 10.73 2.12 6.44
C THR A 38 9.68 3.15 6.04
N VAL A 39 8.44 2.68 5.93
CA VAL A 39 7.26 3.51 5.73
C VAL A 39 6.27 3.28 6.87
N ILE A 40 5.47 4.28 7.20
CA ILE A 40 4.47 4.18 8.27
C ILE A 40 3.10 3.94 7.65
N LEU A 41 2.46 2.83 8.02
CA LEU A 41 1.02 2.63 7.84
C LEU A 41 0.32 3.38 8.97
N SER A 42 -0.24 4.56 8.68
CA SER A 42 -0.82 5.45 9.72
C SER A 42 -2.27 5.13 10.09
N GLY A 43 -3.03 4.49 9.19
CA GLY A 43 -4.45 4.25 9.38
C GLY A 43 -5.04 3.22 8.41
N GLY A 44 -6.20 2.69 8.78
CA GLY A 44 -6.94 1.64 8.07
C GLY A 44 -8.45 1.83 8.10
N ASN A 45 -8.92 3.08 8.27
CA ASN A 45 -10.35 3.39 8.38
C ASN A 45 -10.97 3.47 6.97
N ILE A 46 -11.19 2.32 6.37
CA ILE A 46 -11.76 2.18 5.02
C ILE A 46 -13.08 1.40 5.08
N ASP A 47 -14.04 1.80 4.24
CA ASP A 47 -15.30 1.08 4.07
C ASP A 47 -15.06 -0.31 3.47
N ARG A 48 -15.79 -1.31 3.99
CA ARG A 48 -15.62 -2.71 3.56
C ARG A 48 -15.88 -2.92 2.07
N SER A 49 -16.88 -2.26 1.51
CA SER A 49 -17.21 -2.36 0.07
C SER A 49 -16.09 -1.79 -0.78
N LEU A 50 -15.59 -0.60 -0.43
CA LEU A 50 -14.47 0.03 -1.13
C LEU A 50 -13.19 -0.82 -1.00
N PHE A 51 -12.91 -1.36 0.17
CA PHE A 51 -11.74 -2.23 0.34
C PHE A 51 -11.86 -3.51 -0.49
N ALA A 52 -13.05 -4.10 -0.59
CA ALA A 52 -13.28 -5.26 -1.46
C ALA A 52 -13.06 -4.92 -2.95
N GLU A 53 -13.53 -3.76 -3.41
CA GLU A 53 -13.27 -3.27 -4.77
C GLU A 53 -11.77 -3.10 -5.03
N VAL A 54 -11.06 -2.45 -4.10
CA VAL A 54 -9.61 -2.31 -4.14
C VAL A 54 -8.92 -3.66 -4.23
N LEU A 55 -9.32 -4.65 -3.41
CA LEU A 55 -8.68 -5.98 -3.43
C LEU A 55 -8.94 -6.75 -4.73
N ALA A 56 -10.07 -6.48 -5.40
CA ALA A 56 -10.44 -7.11 -6.66
C ALA A 56 -9.74 -6.51 -7.89
N GLU A 57 -9.04 -5.37 -7.76
CA GLU A 57 -8.21 -4.82 -8.84
C GLU A 57 -7.14 -5.83 -9.28
N GLU A 58 -6.90 -5.95 -10.58
CA GLU A 58 -5.77 -6.74 -11.10
C GLU A 58 -4.42 -6.14 -10.66
N ASP A 59 -3.38 -6.98 -10.66
CA ASP A 59 -2.03 -6.48 -10.49
C ASP A 59 -1.65 -5.66 -11.73
N ALA A 60 -1.32 -4.39 -11.52
CA ALA A 60 -0.65 -3.61 -12.55
C ALA A 60 0.77 -4.19 -12.67
N GLU A 61 1.08 -4.81 -13.81
CA GLU A 61 2.44 -5.19 -14.18
C GLU A 61 3.38 -3.98 -14.22
#